data_AF-A0A7Y7UM07-F1
#
_entry.id   AF-A0A7Y7UM07-F1
#
_cell.length_a   1.000
_cell.length_b   1.000
_cell.length_c   1.000
_cell.angle_alpha   90.00
_cell.angle_beta   90.00
_cell.angle_gamma   90.00
#
_symmetry.space_group_name_H-M   'P 1'
#
loop_
_entity.id
_entity.type
_entity.pdbx_description
1 polymer ?
#
loop_
_entity_poly.entity_id
_entity_poly.type
_entity_poly.pdbx_seq_one_letter_code
_entity_poly.pdbx_strand_id
1 'polypeptide(L)' 'MSSFSDLVNIEEFDKRDYFSDDRGEVSFYCKDCRKLVETERPNPNGYKFLCKICNGSNIAIGTKEGLKTNYKIKDL' A
#
# COMPACT_ATOMS: atom_id res chain seq x y z
N MET A 1 17.05 43.24 7.50
CA MET A 1 15.71 42.84 7.96
C MET A 1 14.90 42.53 6.72
N SER A 2 14.57 41.26 6.50
CA SER A 2 13.75 40.85 5.35
C SER A 2 12.33 41.36 5.59
N SER A 3 11.82 42.18 4.67
CA SER A 3 10.47 42.74 4.77
C SER A 3 9.49 41.78 4.12
N PHE A 4 8.24 41.73 4.62
CA PHE A 4 7.19 40.83 4.13
C PHE A 4 6.89 40.95 2.62
N SER A 5 7.40 42.00 1.96
CA SER A 5 7.30 42.23 0.51
C SER A 5 8.22 41.34 -0.33
N ASP A 6 9.16 40.61 0.27
CA ASP A 6 10.05 39.67 -0.44
C ASP A 6 9.40 38.29 -0.71
N LEU A 7 8.12 38.11 -0.31
CA LEU A 7 7.34 36.91 -0.64
C LEU A 7 6.84 37.01 -2.08
N VAL A 8 7.72 36.65 -3.02
CA VAL A 8 7.41 36.53 -4.45
C VAL A 8 6.24 35.57 -4.62
N ASN A 9 5.21 36.00 -5.37
CA ASN A 9 4.14 35.12 -5.86
C ASN A 9 4.78 33.99 -6.66
N ILE A 10 4.89 32.81 -6.06
CA ILE A 10 5.26 31.59 -6.75
C ILE A 10 4.08 31.28 -7.66
N GLU A 11 4.33 31.19 -8.98
CA GLU A 11 3.33 30.79 -9.96
C GLU A 11 2.53 29.61 -9.42
N GLU A 12 1.21 29.74 -9.37
CA GLU A 12 0.30 28.75 -8.80
C GLU A 12 0.66 27.38 -9.37
N PHE A 13 1.25 26.54 -8.51
CA PHE A 13 1.65 25.19 -8.90
C PHE A 13 0.38 24.47 -9.30
N ASP A 14 0.21 24.18 -10.58
CA ASP A 14 -0.96 23.44 -11.11
C ASP A 14 -1.15 22.20 -10.24
N LYS A 15 -2.18 22.22 -9.40
CA LYS A 15 -2.55 21.09 -8.58
C LYS A 15 -2.95 19.99 -9.54
N ARG A 16 -2.08 19.00 -9.71
CA ARG A 16 -2.37 17.81 -10.51
C ARG A 16 -3.47 17.04 -9.79
N ASP A 17 -4.73 17.28 -10.17
CA ASP A 17 -5.94 16.62 -9.68
C ASP A 17 -6.10 15.18 -10.20
N TYR A 18 -5.00 14.44 -10.33
CA TYR A 18 -5.04 13.06 -10.80
C TYR A 18 -4.62 12.11 -9.68
N PHE A 19 -5.39 12.10 -8.61
CA PHE A 19 -5.50 10.90 -7.79
C PHE A 19 -6.48 9.96 -8.51
N SER A 20 -5.95 9.12 -9.39
CA SER A 20 -6.72 8.03 -10.00
C SER A 20 -7.40 7.22 -8.89
N ASP A 21 -8.72 7.03 -8.99
CA ASP A 21 -9.49 6.27 -7.99
C ASP A 21 -9.11 4.77 -7.99
N ASP A 22 -8.40 4.32 -9.02
CA ASP A 22 -7.64 3.06 -9.06
C ASP A 22 -6.42 3.11 -8.14
N ARG A 23 -6.66 3.33 -6.84
CA ARG A 23 -5.69 2.97 -5.80
C ARG A 23 -5.60 1.44 -5.82
N GLY A 24 -4.68 0.92 -6.64
CA GLY A 24 -4.61 -0.49 -7.01
C GLY A 24 -4.97 -1.47 -5.89
N GLU A 25 -5.70 -2.51 -6.26
CA GLU A 25 -6.30 -3.52 -5.37
C GLU A 25 -5.38 -3.89 -4.19
N VAL A 26 -5.90 -3.68 -2.96
CA VAL A 26 -5.20 -4.07 -1.74
C VAL A 26 -5.10 -5.59 -1.73
N SER A 27 -3.87 -6.08 -1.70
CA SER A 27 -3.53 -7.49 -1.73
C SER A 27 -2.76 -7.86 -0.47
N PHE A 28 -2.79 -9.16 -0.15
CA PHE A 28 -2.09 -9.72 1.01
C PHE A 28 -1.09 -10.78 0.54
N TYR A 29 0.14 -10.69 1.05
CA TYR A 29 1.20 -11.65 0.79
C TYR A 29 1.57 -12.39 2.07
N CYS A 30 1.49 -13.71 2.08
CA CYS A 30 1.98 -14.51 3.19
C CYS A 30 3.46 -14.83 2.97
N LYS A 31 4.33 -14.38 3.90
CA LYS A 31 5.77 -14.63 3.82
C LYS A 31 6.13 -16.10 4.03
N ASP A 32 5.30 -16.83 4.75
CA ASP A 32 5.51 -18.25 5.03
C ASP A 32 5.13 -19.11 3.80
N CYS A 33 4.00 -18.79 3.15
CA CYS A 33 3.57 -19.46 1.90
C CYS A 33 4.28 -18.91 0.65
N ARG A 34 4.97 -17.77 0.77
CA ARG A 34 5.63 -17.03 -0.31
C ARG A 34 4.74 -16.70 -1.51
N LYS A 35 3.45 -16.47 -1.29
CA LYS A 35 2.48 -16.16 -2.34
C LYS A 35 1.42 -15.17 -1.87
N LEU A 36 0.72 -14.58 -2.83
CA LEU A 36 -0.50 -13.81 -2.54
C LEU A 36 -1.58 -14.75 -2.02
N VAL A 37 -2.24 -14.35 -0.94
CA VAL A 37 -3.23 -15.17 -0.25
C VAL A 37 -4.42 -14.31 0.16
N GLU A 38 -5.56 -14.96 0.35
CA GLU A 38 -6.63 -14.37 1.15
C GLU A 38 -6.28 -14.45 2.63
N THR A 39 -6.77 -13.47 3.38
CA THR A 39 -6.59 -13.43 4.83
C THR A 39 -7.91 -13.38 5.56
N GLU A 40 -7.89 -13.88 6.78
CA GLU A 40 -8.97 -13.73 7.75
C GLU A 40 -8.53 -12.80 8.86
N ARG A 41 -9.49 -12.03 9.34
CA ARG A 41 -9.29 -11.10 10.45
C ARG A 41 -10.10 -11.64 11.64
N PRO A 42 -9.47 -12.33 12.60
CA PRO A 42 -10.19 -12.96 13.72
C PRO A 42 -10.87 -11.96 14.65
N ASN A 43 -10.40 -10.71 14.66
CA ASN A 43 -11.04 -9.60 15.37
C ASN A 43 -11.23 -8.43 14.39
N PRO A 44 -12.46 -7.96 14.15
CA PRO A 44 -12.74 -6.87 13.19
C PRO A 44 -11.99 -5.57 13.51
N ASN A 45 -11.60 -5.35 14.77
CA ASN A 45 -10.83 -4.16 15.19
C ASN A 45 -9.33 -4.44 15.38
N GLY A 46 -8.89 -5.70 15.29
CA GLY A 46 -7.49 -6.07 15.56
C GLY A 46 -6.60 -5.96 14.32
N TYR A 47 -5.32 -5.60 14.46
CA TYR A 47 -4.39 -5.49 13.31
C TYR A 47 -3.77 -6.83 12.89
N LYS A 48 -4.33 -7.95 13.35
CA LYS A 48 -3.84 -9.29 13.01
C LYS A 48 -4.61 -9.85 11.83
N PHE A 49 -3.87 -10.25 10.80
CA PHE A 49 -4.37 -10.97 9.63
C PHE A 49 -3.78 -12.36 9.64
N LEU A 50 -4.61 -13.36 9.37
CA LEU A 50 -4.22 -14.77 9.31
C LEU A 50 -4.31 -15.25 7.86
N CYS A 51 -3.30 -15.94 7.39
CA CYS A 51 -3.32 -16.61 6.09
C CYS A 51 -4.38 -17.72 6.11
N LYS A 52 -5.34 -17.74 5.17
CA LYS A 52 -6.34 -18.84 5.08
C LYS A 52 -5.74 -20.21 4.74
N ILE A 53 -4.49 -20.26 4.27
CA ILE A 53 -3.84 -21.49 3.80
C ILE A 53 -3.00 -22.16 4.90
N CYS A 54 -2.21 -21.37 5.62
CA CYS A 54 -1.29 -21.88 6.64
C CYS A 54 -1.63 -21.43 8.07
N ASN A 55 -2.66 -20.59 8.25
CA ASN A 55 -3.02 -19.95 9.52
C ASN A 55 -1.90 -19.11 10.15
N GLY A 56 -0.83 -18.83 9.41
CA GLY A 56 0.27 -17.97 9.83
C GLY A 56 -0.15 -16.50 9.86
N SER A 57 0.43 -15.73 10.79
CA SER A 57 0.17 -14.30 10.94
C SER A 57 1.20 -13.40 10.23
N ASN A 58 2.13 -13.99 9.48
CA ASN A 58 3.24 -13.27 8.82
C ASN A 58 2.81 -12.71 7.45
N ILE A 59 1.87 -11.77 7.49
CA ILE A 59 1.24 -11.18 6.31
C ILE A 59 1.84 -9.79 6.03
N ALA A 60 2.19 -9.55 4.76
CA ALA A 60 2.47 -8.21 4.23
C ALA A 60 1.26 -7.68 3.46
N ILE A 61 0.96 -6.40 3.63
CA ILE A 61 -0.18 -5.70 3.02
C ILE A 61 0.37 -4.66 2.06
N GLY A 62 -0.20 -4.56 0.86
CA GLY A 62 0.18 -3.56 -0.12
C GLY A 62 -0.64 -3.68 -1.39
N THR A 63 -0.34 -2.86 -2.40
CA THR A 63 -0.92 -3.05 -3.73
C THR A 63 -0.37 -4.33 -4.36
N LYS A 64 -1.16 -4.98 -5.22
CA LYS A 64 -0.71 -6.17 -5.97
C LYS A 64 0.64 -5.96 -6.66
N GLU A 65 0.80 -4.82 -7.34
CA GLU A 65 2.03 -4.45 -8.04
C GLU A 65 3.22 -4.24 -7.09
N GLY A 66 2.98 -3.56 -5.97
CA GLY A 66 3.99 -3.33 -4.94
C GLY A 66 4.48 -4.64 -4.32
N LEU A 67 3.57 -5.57 -4.04
CA LEU A 67 3.91 -6.89 -3.50
C LEU A 67 4.66 -7.75 -4.53
N LYS A 68 4.24 -7.75 -5.81
CA LYS A 68 4.95 -8.44 -6.88
C LYS A 68 6.39 -7.95 -7.03
N THR A 69 6.58 -6.63 -7.02
CA THR A 69 7.90 -6.00 -7.15
C THR A 69 8.78 -6.28 -5.94
N ASN A 70 8.25 -6.11 -4.73
CA ASN A 70 9.00 -6.26 -3.48
C ASN A 70 9.43 -7.71 -3.23
N TYR A 71 8.50 -8.66 -3.43
CA TYR A 71 8.76 -10.08 -3.17
C TYR A 71 9.18 -10.88 -4.40
N LYS A 72 9.43 -10.21 -5.55
CA LYS A 72 9.81 -10.84 -6.83
C LYS A 72 8.92 -12.03 -7.16
N ILE A 73 7.61 -11.87 -6.95
CA ILE A 73 6.62 -12.91 -7.21
C ILE A 73 6.60 -13.10 -8.72
N LYS A 74 7.06 -14.25 -9.21
CA LYS A 74 6.87 -14.61 -10.62
C LYS A 74 5.38 -14.85 -10.82
N ASP A 75 4.78 -14.09 -11.72
CA ASP A 75 3.47 -14.42 -12.25
C ASP A 75 3.58 -15.83 -12.87
N LEU A 76 2.76 -16.75 -12.36
CA LEU A 76 2.60 -18.12 -12.88
C LEU A 76 1.76 -18.08 -14.16
#